data_AF-A0A5B9QQA1-F1
#
_entry.id   AF-A0A5B9QQA1-F1
#
_cell.length_a   1.000
_cell.length_b   1.000
_cell.length_c   1.000
_cell.angle_alpha   90.00
_cell.angle_beta   90.00
_cell.angle_gamma   90.00
#
_symmetry.space_group_name_H-M   'P 1'
#
loop_
_entity.id
_entity.type
_entity.pdbx_description
1 polymer ?
#
loop_
_entity_poly.entity_id
_entity_poly.type
_entity_poly.pdbx_seq_one_letter_code
_entity_poly.pdbx_strand_id
1 'polypeptide(L)'
;MDNPFAVQSRRRPPLRALKTLLVVVVGLVCVLGFQWGSQRWLLASLEQDLDQQPPEQQIERLAQIAQLGSNGLPVLVEYLQTPNERVAETAFELLKQQQQQWLELSDAAADANHRRLAAALTELGPELELRRGGWVAMLLKQTIVETVEHPSSDAAVAYDTATTLLAKISVSDNLNESTRPVSSTTRVALRTEPLPVAQTSATVQPLQPTTQDTGEASSNAQTPANSSNAPPQSNPLNSNGAASAPANAATLQPLTDQQTVPLQSPGVTRIRENASNHHVVVPVEHLSAEPFEAYTTRSVIAWLRSVQPELRDSAHHELRRRGFDDQQLALASRLADPDVRVRLGLLNELSRQTEIEPRQWLMWLGEDAEPDVRRRAIAAIGTMDDPAITQWLREHLAGERDPAVADLVRRILSQR
;
A
#
# COMPACT_ATOMS: atom_id res chain seq x y z
N MET A 1 69.17 -42.70 28.85
CA MET A 1 68.39 -42.16 29.98
C MET A 1 66.95 -42.05 29.52
N ASP A 2 66.15 -43.04 29.87
CA ASP A 2 64.73 -43.12 29.49
C ASP A 2 63.89 -42.20 30.37
N ASN A 3 62.99 -41.43 29.75
CA ASN A 3 62.15 -40.46 30.44
C ASN A 3 61.01 -41.19 31.20
N PRO A 4 61.01 -41.19 32.55
CA PRO A 4 59.99 -41.87 33.35
C PRO A 4 58.60 -41.22 33.28
N PHE A 5 58.48 -40.06 32.64
CA PHE A 5 57.21 -39.34 32.45
C PHE A 5 56.60 -39.50 31.07
N ALA A 6 57.09 -40.43 30.23
CA ALA A 6 56.44 -40.76 28.97
C ALA A 6 55.06 -41.36 29.23
N VAL A 7 54.02 -40.51 29.21
CA VAL A 7 52.62 -40.92 29.28
C VAL A 7 52.36 -41.86 28.11
N GLN A 8 52.20 -43.15 28.41
CA GLN A 8 51.82 -44.12 27.40
C GLN A 8 50.47 -43.70 26.83
N SER A 9 50.46 -43.23 25.58
CA SER A 9 49.23 -42.92 24.86
C SER A 9 48.42 -44.21 24.75
N ARG A 10 47.46 -44.38 25.66
CA ARG A 10 46.59 -45.55 25.73
C ARG A 10 45.73 -45.50 24.48
N ARG A 11 46.16 -46.20 23.41
CA ARG A 11 45.40 -46.39 22.17
C ARG A 11 44.08 -47.07 22.51
N ARG A 12 43.06 -46.30 22.83
CA ARG A 12 41.69 -46.80 22.93
C ARG A 12 41.28 -47.25 21.52
N PRO A 13 40.72 -48.45 21.35
CA PRO A 13 40.35 -48.93 20.03
C PRO A 13 39.27 -48.02 19.44
N PRO A 14 39.50 -47.39 18.27
CA PRO A 14 38.59 -46.39 17.69
C PRO A 14 37.21 -46.95 17.32
N LEU A 15 37.09 -48.28 17.25
CA LEU A 15 35.88 -48.99 16.82
C LEU A 15 34.67 -48.76 17.73
N ARG A 16 34.84 -48.57 19.05
CA ARG A 16 33.70 -48.35 19.95
C ARG A 16 33.12 -46.95 19.78
N ALA A 17 33.97 -45.94 19.63
CA ALA A 17 33.54 -44.55 19.40
C ALA A 17 32.85 -44.40 18.04
N LEU A 18 33.32 -45.11 17.01
CA LEU A 18 32.68 -45.12 15.69
C LEU A 18 31.27 -45.74 15.75
N LYS A 19 31.09 -46.84 16.50
CA LYS A 19 29.76 -47.46 16.68
C LYS A 19 28.78 -46.53 17.39
N THR A 20 29.21 -45.84 18.45
CA THR A 20 28.35 -44.87 19.14
C THR A 20 27.98 -43.70 18.24
N LEU A 21 28.93 -43.19 17.45
CA LEU A 21 28.67 -42.12 16.49
C LEU A 21 27.65 -42.56 15.43
N LEU A 22 27.77 -43.78 14.91
CA LEU A 22 26.82 -44.32 13.93
C LEU A 22 25.40 -44.43 14.49
N VAL A 23 25.24 -44.91 15.72
CA VAL A 23 23.92 -44.98 16.38
C VAL A 23 23.32 -43.59 16.58
N VAL A 24 24.13 -42.60 16.98
CA VAL A 24 23.67 -41.21 17.13
C VAL A 24 23.24 -40.62 15.79
N VAL A 25 24.01 -40.83 14.72
CA VAL A 25 23.67 -40.35 13.38
C VAL A 25 22.38 -40.99 12.87
N VAL A 26 22.21 -42.31 13.04
CA VAL A 26 20.95 -42.99 12.66
C VAL A 26 19.77 -42.47 13.46
N GLY A 27 19.93 -42.30 14.78
CA GLY A 27 18.90 -41.71 15.64
C GLY A 27 18.51 -40.30 15.19
N LEU A 28 19.49 -39.45 14.85
CA LEU A 28 19.26 -38.09 14.36
C LEU A 28 18.52 -38.09 13.01
N VAL A 29 18.91 -38.96 12.08
CA VAL A 29 18.23 -39.11 10.78
C VAL A 29 16.78 -39.59 10.98
N CYS A 30 16.54 -40.53 11.89
CA CYS A 30 15.18 -40.97 12.22
C CYS A 30 14.33 -39.84 12.80
N VAL A 31 14.87 -39.02 13.71
CA VAL A 31 14.15 -37.88 14.30
C VAL A 31 13.86 -36.82 13.25
N LEU A 32 14.82 -36.47 12.39
CA LEU A 32 14.62 -35.51 11.30
C LEU A 32 13.61 -36.02 10.27
N GLY A 33 13.68 -37.31 9.91
CA GLY A 33 12.71 -37.94 9.01
C GLY A 33 11.30 -37.97 9.62
N PHE A 34 11.19 -38.25 10.92
CA PHE A 34 9.92 -38.20 11.63
C PHE A 34 9.35 -36.78 11.69
N GLN A 35 10.18 -35.78 11.99
CA GLN A 35 9.78 -34.37 12.03
C GLN A 35 9.28 -33.88 10.65
N TRP A 36 9.99 -34.24 9.57
CA TRP A 36 9.59 -33.88 8.22
C TRP A 36 8.29 -34.61 7.80
N GLY A 37 8.17 -35.90 8.12
CA GLY A 37 6.98 -36.69 7.86
C GLY A 37 5.76 -36.22 8.64
N SER A 38 5.92 -35.86 9.91
CA SER A 38 4.82 -35.41 10.76
C SER A 38 4.25 -34.08 10.29
N GLN A 39 5.09 -33.14 9.83
CA GLN A 39 4.60 -31.86 9.27
C GLN A 39 3.75 -32.08 8.03
N ARG A 40 4.18 -32.96 7.11
CA ARG A 40 3.42 -33.27 5.90
C ARG A 40 2.12 -34.00 6.21
N TRP A 41 2.15 -34.92 7.18
CA TRP A 41 0.95 -35.61 7.64
C TRP A 41 -0.04 -34.66 8.32
N LEU A 42 0.44 -33.75 9.17
CA LEU A 42 -0.40 -32.74 9.81
C LEU A 42 -1.03 -31.80 8.78
N LEU A 43 -0.27 -31.36 7.77
CA LEU A 43 -0.80 -30.54 6.69
C LEU A 43 -1.92 -31.27 5.94
N ALA A 44 -1.67 -32.50 5.50
CA ALA A 44 -2.67 -33.33 4.84
C ALA A 44 -3.91 -33.57 5.72
N SER A 45 -3.73 -33.74 7.02
CA SER A 45 -4.85 -33.92 7.97
C SER A 45 -5.65 -32.65 8.22
N LEU A 46 -5.02 -31.46 8.17
CA LEU A 46 -5.69 -30.19 8.36
C LEU A 46 -6.46 -29.76 7.11
N GLU A 47 -5.88 -30.05 5.94
CA GLU A 47 -6.47 -29.85 4.62
C GLU A 47 -7.66 -30.80 4.39
N GLN A 48 -7.57 -32.03 4.91
CA GLN A 48 -8.67 -32.98 4.85
C GLN A 48 -9.94 -32.42 5.52
N ASP A 49 -11.01 -32.38 4.73
CA ASP A 49 -12.35 -31.87 5.09
C ASP A 49 -12.43 -30.37 5.37
N LEU A 50 -11.40 -29.58 5.06
CA LEU A 50 -11.39 -28.14 5.29
C LEU A 50 -12.55 -27.46 4.53
N ASP A 51 -12.78 -27.82 3.27
CA ASP A 51 -13.88 -27.30 2.45
C ASP A 51 -15.29 -27.65 2.97
N GLN A 52 -15.41 -28.73 3.74
CA GLN A 52 -16.70 -29.18 4.28
C GLN A 52 -17.02 -28.54 5.64
N GLN A 53 -16.04 -27.92 6.30
CA GLN A 53 -16.25 -27.29 7.59
C GLN A 53 -17.03 -25.97 7.48
N PRO A 54 -17.73 -25.55 8.55
CA PRO A 54 -18.30 -24.21 8.60
C PRO A 54 -17.19 -23.14 8.56
N PRO A 55 -17.49 -21.92 8.06
CA PRO A 55 -16.49 -20.89 7.82
C PRO A 55 -15.64 -20.51 9.04
N GLU A 56 -16.23 -20.56 10.24
CA GLU A 56 -15.51 -20.26 11.49
C GLU A 56 -14.42 -21.30 11.79
N GLN A 57 -14.70 -22.58 11.52
CA GLN A 57 -13.72 -23.65 11.70
C GLN A 57 -12.68 -23.65 10.59
N GLN A 58 -13.05 -23.24 9.36
CA GLN A 58 -12.09 -23.01 8.29
C GLN A 58 -11.05 -21.95 8.68
N ILE A 59 -11.51 -20.82 9.21
CA ILE A 59 -10.64 -19.74 9.71
C ILE A 59 -9.67 -20.25 10.78
N GLU A 60 -10.15 -21.01 11.76
CA GLU A 60 -9.30 -21.58 12.82
C GLU A 60 -8.25 -22.54 12.25
N ARG A 61 -8.64 -23.42 11.32
CA ARG A 61 -7.71 -24.35 10.67
C ARG A 61 -6.71 -23.65 9.75
N LEU A 62 -7.10 -22.60 9.03
CA LEU A 62 -6.16 -21.79 8.25
C LEU A 62 -5.10 -21.14 9.14
N ALA A 63 -5.48 -20.66 10.32
CA ALA A 63 -4.51 -20.15 11.29
C ALA A 63 -3.53 -21.24 11.76
N GLN A 64 -4.00 -22.48 11.96
CA GLN A 64 -3.12 -23.62 12.28
C GLN A 64 -2.20 -23.99 11.11
N ILE A 65 -2.70 -23.95 9.87
CA ILE A 65 -1.90 -24.17 8.65
C ILE A 65 -0.83 -23.08 8.51
N ALA A 66 -1.17 -21.82 8.82
CA ALA A 66 -0.21 -20.73 8.78
C ALA A 66 0.95 -20.91 9.78
N GLN A 67 0.73 -21.57 10.91
CA GLN A 67 1.79 -21.91 11.89
C GLN A 67 2.79 -22.95 11.35
N LEU A 68 2.45 -23.69 10.28
CA LEU A 68 3.39 -24.59 9.59
C LEU A 68 4.40 -23.82 8.71
N GLY A 69 4.29 -22.49 8.64
CA GLY A 69 5.20 -21.62 7.91
C GLY A 69 5.15 -21.87 6.41
N SER A 70 6.33 -22.02 5.80
CA SER A 70 6.47 -22.14 4.34
C SER A 70 5.78 -23.35 3.73
N ASN A 71 5.49 -24.39 4.52
CA ASN A 71 4.81 -25.59 4.04
C ASN A 71 3.30 -25.36 3.88
N GLY A 72 2.70 -24.47 4.67
CA GLY A 72 1.28 -24.12 4.59
C GLY A 72 0.94 -23.08 3.51
N LEU A 73 1.95 -22.43 2.93
CA LEU A 73 1.79 -21.37 1.92
C LEU A 73 0.88 -21.78 0.74
N PRO A 74 1.07 -22.93 0.07
CA PRO A 74 0.24 -23.29 -1.08
C PRO A 74 -1.25 -23.36 -0.74
N VAL A 75 -1.58 -23.93 0.43
CA VAL A 75 -2.96 -24.06 0.90
C VAL A 75 -3.55 -22.67 1.21
N LEU A 76 -2.81 -21.81 1.92
CA LEU A 76 -3.29 -20.44 2.17
C LEU A 76 -3.55 -19.67 0.87
N VAL A 77 -2.70 -19.87 -0.13
CA VAL A 77 -2.84 -19.28 -1.46
C VAL A 77 -4.08 -19.82 -2.16
N GLU A 78 -4.30 -21.14 -2.18
CA GLU A 78 -5.52 -21.76 -2.73
C GLU A 78 -6.80 -21.19 -2.10
N TYR A 79 -6.81 -21.00 -0.78
CA TYR A 79 -7.95 -20.40 -0.08
C TYR A 79 -8.17 -18.92 -0.40
N LEU A 80 -7.26 -18.23 -1.09
CA LEU A 80 -7.56 -16.93 -1.68
C LEU A 80 -8.64 -17.02 -2.76
N GLN A 81 -8.99 -18.20 -3.29
CA GLN A 81 -10.05 -18.39 -4.29
C GLN A 81 -11.40 -18.86 -3.70
N THR A 82 -11.48 -19.15 -2.39
CA THR A 82 -12.72 -19.69 -1.81
C THR A 82 -13.90 -18.72 -1.96
N PRO A 83 -15.13 -19.17 -2.33
CA PRO A 83 -16.27 -18.27 -2.50
C PRO A 83 -16.67 -17.52 -1.21
N ASN A 84 -16.21 -17.99 -0.04
CA ASN A 84 -16.45 -17.32 1.22
C ASN A 84 -15.47 -16.16 1.46
N GLU A 85 -15.96 -14.93 1.31
CA GLU A 85 -15.15 -13.71 1.44
C GLU A 85 -14.39 -13.62 2.78
N ARG A 86 -14.99 -14.00 3.91
CA ARG A 86 -14.35 -13.95 5.24
C ARG A 86 -13.16 -14.92 5.35
N VAL A 87 -13.29 -16.09 4.74
CA VAL A 87 -12.24 -17.13 4.76
C VAL A 87 -11.09 -16.71 3.84
N ALA A 88 -11.39 -16.18 2.65
CA ALA A 88 -10.39 -15.65 1.73
C ALA A 88 -9.64 -14.44 2.32
N GLU A 89 -10.34 -13.51 2.98
CA GLU A 89 -9.75 -12.36 3.67
C GLU A 89 -8.82 -12.82 4.80
N THR A 90 -9.23 -13.83 5.57
CA THR A 90 -8.38 -14.42 6.62
C THR A 90 -7.11 -15.03 6.02
N ALA A 91 -7.23 -15.79 4.92
CA ALA A 91 -6.07 -16.36 4.24
C ALA A 91 -5.10 -15.28 3.75
N PHE A 92 -5.63 -14.17 3.21
CA PHE A 92 -4.84 -13.02 2.81
C PHE A 92 -4.09 -12.37 3.98
N GLU A 93 -4.75 -12.09 5.10
CA GLU A 93 -4.10 -11.50 6.27
C GLU A 93 -3.03 -12.44 6.87
N LEU A 94 -3.27 -13.75 6.87
CA LEU A 94 -2.27 -14.74 7.30
C LEU A 94 -1.04 -14.76 6.38
N LEU A 95 -1.22 -14.66 5.05
CA LEU A 95 -0.11 -14.56 4.10
C LEU A 95 0.72 -13.29 4.31
N LYS A 96 0.06 -12.16 4.55
CA LYS A 96 0.72 -10.89 4.86
C LYS A 96 1.49 -10.95 6.18
N GLN A 97 0.91 -11.58 7.21
CA GLN A 97 1.59 -11.83 8.48
C GLN A 97 2.83 -12.71 8.28
N GLN A 98 2.75 -13.75 7.44
CA GLN A 98 3.91 -14.59 7.12
C GLN A 98 5.02 -13.79 6.42
N GLN A 99 4.70 -12.92 5.46
CA GLN A 99 5.69 -12.05 4.82
C GLN A 99 6.41 -11.15 5.84
N GLN A 100 5.69 -10.61 6.81
CA GLN A 100 6.30 -9.81 7.89
C GLN A 100 7.24 -10.64 8.78
N GLN A 101 6.87 -11.89 9.08
CA GLN A 101 7.73 -12.80 9.85
C GLN A 101 8.99 -13.22 9.09
N TRP A 102 9.00 -13.17 7.76
CA TRP A 102 10.19 -13.50 6.98
C TRP A 102 11.32 -12.48 7.14
N LEU A 103 11.01 -11.26 7.57
CA LEU A 103 12.00 -10.24 7.92
C LEU A 103 12.89 -10.63 9.11
N GLU A 104 12.43 -11.57 9.95
CA GLU A 104 13.21 -12.10 11.07
C GLU A 104 14.10 -13.30 10.67
N LEU A 105 13.91 -13.82 9.46
CA LEU A 105 14.70 -14.93 8.93
C LEU A 105 16.00 -14.43 8.31
N SER A 106 16.94 -15.34 8.08
CA SER A 106 18.09 -15.04 7.22
C SER A 106 17.63 -14.78 5.79
N ASP A 107 18.29 -13.88 5.06
CA ASP A 107 17.98 -13.49 3.67
C ASP A 107 17.71 -14.71 2.77
N ALA A 108 18.59 -15.72 2.79
CA ALA A 108 18.43 -16.92 1.98
C ALA A 108 17.13 -17.72 2.27
N ALA A 109 16.66 -17.72 3.51
CA ALA A 109 15.43 -18.38 3.91
C ALA A 109 14.19 -17.52 3.58
N ALA A 110 14.29 -16.20 3.76
CA ALA A 110 13.25 -15.26 3.35
C ALA A 110 13.04 -15.32 1.82
N ASP A 111 14.12 -15.27 1.05
CA ASP A 111 14.11 -15.35 -0.42
C ASP A 111 13.47 -16.66 -0.91
N ALA A 112 13.81 -17.79 -0.27
CA ALA A 112 13.22 -19.08 -0.60
C ALA A 112 11.70 -19.11 -0.35
N ASN A 113 11.21 -18.42 0.69
CA ASN A 113 9.79 -18.29 1.00
C ASN A 113 9.08 -17.35 0.02
N HIS A 114 9.67 -16.20 -0.30
CA HIS A 114 9.17 -15.28 -1.33
C HIS A 114 9.04 -15.97 -2.69
N ARG A 115 10.04 -16.77 -3.09
CA ARG A 115 9.96 -17.56 -4.32
C ARG A 115 8.79 -18.54 -4.29
N ARG A 116 8.58 -19.25 -3.18
CA ARG A 116 7.47 -20.21 -3.05
C ARG A 116 6.12 -19.51 -3.10
N LEU A 117 5.97 -18.36 -2.46
CA LEU A 117 4.76 -17.55 -2.51
C LEU A 117 4.47 -17.09 -3.95
N ALA A 118 5.47 -16.53 -4.64
CA ALA A 118 5.31 -16.07 -6.02
C ALA A 118 4.94 -17.22 -6.97
N ALA A 119 5.55 -18.39 -6.80
CA ALA A 119 5.21 -19.59 -7.56
C ALA A 119 3.76 -20.04 -7.30
N ALA A 120 3.34 -20.14 -6.02
CA ALA A 120 1.97 -20.53 -5.67
C ALA A 120 0.93 -19.53 -6.20
N LEU A 121 1.19 -18.22 -6.11
CA LEU A 121 0.31 -17.19 -6.66
C LEU A 121 0.20 -17.26 -8.19
N THR A 122 1.26 -17.73 -8.87
CA THR A 122 1.25 -17.91 -10.33
C THR A 122 0.34 -19.05 -10.75
N GLU A 123 0.25 -20.12 -9.95
CA GLU A 123 -0.66 -21.24 -10.20
C GLU A 123 -2.14 -20.82 -10.13
N LEU A 124 -2.49 -19.82 -9.32
CA LEU A 124 -3.86 -19.26 -9.26
C LEU A 124 -4.24 -18.35 -10.44
N GLY A 125 -3.26 -17.85 -11.19
CA GLY A 125 -3.34 -16.64 -12.03
C GLY A 125 -4.54 -16.49 -12.98
N PRO A 126 -5.05 -17.53 -13.67
CA PRO A 126 -6.15 -17.36 -14.63
C PRO A 126 -7.55 -17.34 -14.00
N GLU A 127 -7.72 -17.81 -12.76
CA GLU A 127 -9.04 -18.09 -12.17
C GLU A 127 -9.45 -17.09 -11.08
N LEU A 128 -8.57 -16.15 -10.72
CA LEU A 128 -8.86 -15.18 -9.67
C LEU A 128 -9.96 -14.20 -10.09
N GLU A 129 -11.00 -14.13 -9.27
CA GLU A 129 -12.02 -13.08 -9.38
C GLU A 129 -11.38 -11.69 -9.33
N LEU A 130 -11.86 -10.76 -10.17
CA LEU A 130 -11.33 -9.40 -10.30
C LEU A 130 -11.15 -8.68 -8.96
N ARG A 131 -12.07 -8.91 -8.01
CA ARG A 131 -12.02 -8.31 -6.67
C ARG A 131 -10.78 -8.72 -5.86
N ARG A 132 -10.25 -9.92 -6.10
CA ARG A 132 -9.12 -10.50 -5.36
C ARG A 132 -7.77 -10.18 -6.01
N GLY A 133 -7.79 -9.69 -7.24
CA GLY A 133 -6.60 -9.20 -7.94
C GLY A 133 -5.85 -8.13 -7.14
N GLY A 134 -6.57 -7.27 -6.42
CA GLY A 134 -5.96 -6.27 -5.54
C GLY A 134 -5.16 -6.85 -4.37
N TRP A 135 -5.63 -7.94 -3.77
CA TRP A 135 -4.93 -8.64 -2.67
C TRP A 135 -3.66 -9.31 -3.16
N VAL A 136 -3.75 -10.05 -4.28
CA VAL A 136 -2.58 -10.68 -4.90
C VAL A 136 -1.56 -9.63 -5.33
N ALA A 137 -2.00 -8.53 -5.95
CA ALA A 137 -1.11 -7.44 -6.32
C ALA A 137 -0.38 -6.84 -5.10
N MET A 138 -1.01 -6.77 -3.93
CA MET A 138 -0.37 -6.29 -2.70
C MET A 138 0.73 -7.25 -2.22
N LEU A 139 0.45 -8.56 -2.18
CA LEU A 139 1.43 -9.58 -1.79
C LEU A 139 2.63 -9.62 -2.75
N LEU A 140 2.38 -9.47 -4.05
CA LEU A 140 3.42 -9.44 -5.08
C LEU A 140 4.27 -8.17 -4.98
N LYS A 141 3.66 -7.00 -4.76
CA LYS A 141 4.41 -5.74 -4.55
C LYS A 141 5.33 -5.82 -3.33
N GLN A 142 4.85 -6.38 -2.21
CA GLN A 142 5.71 -6.59 -1.05
C GLN A 142 6.86 -7.54 -1.40
N THR A 143 6.57 -8.65 -2.09
CA THR A 143 7.60 -9.60 -2.52
C THR A 143 8.67 -8.95 -3.39
N ILE A 144 8.28 -8.09 -4.34
CA ILE A 144 9.21 -7.33 -5.19
C ILE A 144 10.10 -6.41 -4.37
N VAL A 145 9.54 -5.70 -3.39
CA VAL A 145 10.29 -4.77 -2.54
C VAL A 145 11.31 -5.52 -1.68
N GLU A 146 10.93 -6.65 -1.07
CA GLU A 146 11.82 -7.40 -0.19
C GLU A 146 12.92 -8.15 -0.96
N THR A 147 12.67 -8.56 -2.21
CA THR A 147 13.65 -9.33 -2.99
C THR A 147 14.61 -8.48 -3.82
N VAL A 148 14.33 -7.18 -4.04
CA VAL A 148 15.18 -6.31 -4.87
C VAL A 148 16.55 -6.03 -4.24
N GLU A 149 16.65 -6.08 -2.91
CA GLU A 149 17.87 -5.75 -2.18
C GLU A 149 18.81 -6.96 -2.02
N HIS A 150 18.33 -8.19 -2.28
CA HIS A 150 19.08 -9.42 -2.05
C HIS A 150 19.69 -9.98 -3.34
N PRO A 151 21.02 -10.18 -3.41
CA PRO A 151 21.69 -10.70 -4.61
C PRO A 151 21.58 -12.23 -4.78
N SER A 152 20.53 -12.88 -4.24
CA SER A 152 20.38 -14.34 -4.30
C SER A 152 19.66 -14.81 -5.57
N SER A 153 19.93 -16.03 -6.01
CA SER A 153 19.20 -16.62 -7.15
C SER A 153 17.71 -16.79 -6.87
N ASP A 154 17.36 -17.06 -5.60
CA ASP A 154 15.97 -17.26 -5.19
C ASP A 154 15.21 -15.92 -5.18
N ALA A 155 15.85 -14.84 -4.72
CA ALA A 155 15.33 -13.48 -4.80
C ALA A 155 15.09 -13.04 -6.25
N ALA A 156 16.05 -13.27 -7.14
CA ALA A 156 15.92 -12.94 -8.56
C ALA A 156 14.74 -13.67 -9.22
N VAL A 157 14.57 -14.97 -8.95
CA VAL A 157 13.42 -15.74 -9.47
C VAL A 157 12.10 -15.26 -8.88
N ALA A 158 12.06 -14.97 -7.58
CA ALA A 158 10.87 -14.45 -6.91
C ALA A 158 10.46 -13.09 -7.49
N TYR A 159 11.43 -12.19 -7.69
CA TYR A 159 11.24 -10.88 -8.30
C TYR A 159 10.65 -10.99 -9.70
N ASP A 160 11.30 -11.75 -10.59
CA ASP A 160 10.87 -11.91 -11.99
C ASP A 160 9.47 -12.54 -12.11
N THR A 161 9.21 -13.56 -11.28
CA THR A 161 7.90 -14.21 -11.22
C THR A 161 6.83 -13.22 -10.76
N ALA A 162 7.12 -12.43 -9.72
CA ALA A 162 6.18 -11.47 -9.17
C ALA A 162 5.90 -10.31 -10.12
N THR A 163 6.91 -9.74 -10.78
CA THR A 163 6.74 -8.68 -11.77
C THR A 163 5.94 -9.17 -12.99
N THR A 164 6.24 -10.39 -13.46
CA THR A 164 5.52 -11.00 -14.58
C THR A 164 4.05 -11.25 -14.24
N LEU A 165 3.76 -11.77 -13.05
CA LEU A 165 2.39 -12.01 -12.62
C LEU A 165 1.62 -10.70 -12.39
N LEU A 166 2.27 -9.69 -11.80
CA LEU A 166 1.66 -8.37 -11.58
C LEU A 166 1.29 -7.71 -12.92
N ALA A 167 2.17 -7.80 -13.93
CA ALA A 167 1.89 -7.30 -15.28
C ALA A 167 0.67 -8.00 -15.90
N LYS A 168 0.55 -9.33 -15.74
CA LYS A 168 -0.62 -10.08 -16.21
C LYS A 168 -1.93 -9.63 -15.54
N ILE A 169 -1.91 -9.44 -14.22
CA ILE A 169 -3.08 -8.97 -13.46
C ILE A 169 -3.51 -7.58 -13.92
N SER A 170 -2.56 -6.66 -14.12
CA SER A 170 -2.86 -5.30 -14.59
C SER A 170 -3.47 -5.26 -16.00
N VAL A 171 -3.05 -6.15 -16.89
CA VAL A 171 -3.64 -6.26 -18.24
C VAL A 171 -5.07 -6.81 -18.18
N SER A 172 -5.32 -7.84 -17.35
CA SER A 172 -6.65 -8.44 -17.20
C SER A 172 -7.69 -7.48 -16.63
N ASP A 173 -7.28 -6.57 -15.74
CA ASP A 173 -8.18 -5.58 -15.14
C ASP A 173 -8.67 -4.57 -16.19
N ASN A 174 -7.76 -4.09 -17.05
CA ASN A 174 -8.07 -3.15 -18.13
C ASN A 174 -9.03 -3.73 -19.19
N LEU A 175 -8.96 -5.04 -19.45
CA LEU A 175 -9.81 -5.71 -20.42
C LEU A 175 -11.27 -5.80 -19.95
N ASN A 176 -11.49 -6.06 -18.65
CA ASN A 176 -12.83 -6.20 -18.10
C ASN A 176 -13.56 -4.87 -17.89
N GLU A 177 -12.83 -3.77 -17.72
CA GLU A 177 -13.42 -2.43 -17.66
C GLU A 177 -14.00 -2.00 -19.02
N SER A 178 -13.40 -2.46 -20.13
CA SER A 178 -13.85 -2.11 -21.49
C SER A 178 -15.11 -2.85 -21.95
N THR A 179 -15.44 -4.00 -21.35
CA THR A 179 -16.61 -4.81 -21.72
C THR A 179 -17.83 -4.58 -20.84
N ARG A 180 -17.72 -3.80 -19.76
CA ARG A 180 -18.91 -3.37 -19.04
C ARG A 180 -19.65 -2.36 -19.93
N PRO A 181 -20.86 -2.70 -20.44
CA PRO A 181 -21.67 -1.70 -21.12
C PRO A 181 -21.78 -0.54 -20.15
N VAL A 182 -21.48 0.67 -20.65
CA VAL A 182 -21.65 1.90 -19.90
C VAL A 182 -23.14 2.01 -19.60
N SER A 183 -23.59 1.34 -18.53
CA SER A 183 -24.87 1.61 -17.91
C SER A 183 -24.72 3.05 -17.50
N SER A 184 -25.37 3.90 -18.27
CA SER A 184 -25.56 5.31 -18.05
C SER A 184 -26.16 5.47 -16.66
N THR A 185 -25.32 5.45 -15.63
CA THR A 185 -25.58 6.16 -14.39
C THR A 185 -25.92 7.55 -14.85
N THR A 186 -27.21 7.86 -14.80
CA THR A 186 -27.80 9.15 -15.05
C THR A 186 -26.97 10.14 -14.26
N ARG A 187 -26.00 10.77 -14.92
CA ARG A 187 -25.42 12.01 -14.42
C ARG A 187 -26.61 12.95 -14.40
N VAL A 188 -27.17 13.15 -13.21
CA VAL A 188 -28.09 14.24 -12.94
C VAL A 188 -27.34 15.49 -13.39
N ALA A 189 -27.69 15.98 -14.57
CA ALA A 189 -27.27 17.29 -15.01
C ALA A 189 -27.90 18.27 -14.03
N LEU A 190 -27.15 18.69 -13.03
CA LEU A 190 -27.50 19.89 -12.26
C LEU A 190 -27.48 21.03 -13.27
N ARG A 191 -28.66 21.32 -13.80
CA ARG A 191 -28.97 22.55 -14.52
C ARG A 191 -28.84 23.66 -13.50
N THR A 192 -27.75 24.39 -13.55
CA THR A 192 -27.55 25.61 -12.76
C THR A 192 -28.46 26.70 -13.32
N GLU A 193 -29.73 26.70 -12.92
CA GLU A 193 -30.53 27.91 -12.95
C GLU A 193 -30.09 28.82 -11.79
N PRO A 194 -29.84 30.12 -12.03
CA PRO A 194 -29.45 31.05 -10.98
C PRO A 194 -30.61 31.29 -10.01
N LEU A 195 -30.37 31.06 -8.72
CA LEU A 195 -31.32 31.40 -7.65
C LEU A 195 -31.56 32.92 -7.59
N PRO A 196 -32.82 33.36 -7.38
CA PRO A 196 -33.13 34.76 -7.12
C PRO A 196 -32.68 35.15 -5.70
N VAL A 197 -31.87 36.20 -5.61
CA VAL A 197 -31.39 36.78 -4.34
C VAL A 197 -32.51 37.61 -3.73
N ALA A 198 -33.14 37.10 -2.66
CA ALA A 198 -34.03 37.88 -1.80
C ALA A 198 -33.19 38.72 -0.84
N GLN A 199 -33.32 40.05 -0.96
CA GLN A 199 -32.72 41.04 -0.07
C GLN A 199 -33.26 40.86 1.35
N THR A 200 -32.40 40.50 2.30
CA THR A 200 -32.72 40.50 3.73
C THR A 200 -32.19 41.79 4.35
N SER A 201 -33.10 42.71 4.66
CA SER A 201 -32.80 43.95 5.38
C SER A 201 -32.38 43.66 6.82
N ALA A 202 -31.20 44.18 7.17
CA ALA A 202 -30.66 44.16 8.52
C ALA A 202 -31.56 44.93 9.50
N THR A 203 -31.88 44.31 10.64
CA THR A 203 -32.41 45.02 11.82
C THR A 203 -31.38 44.92 12.95
N VAL A 204 -30.79 46.06 13.25
CA VAL A 204 -29.83 46.29 14.34
C VAL A 204 -30.60 46.40 15.66
N GLN A 205 -30.22 45.59 16.65
CA GLN A 205 -30.65 45.74 18.05
C GLN A 205 -29.53 46.40 18.87
N PRO A 206 -29.80 47.46 19.66
CA PRO A 206 -28.79 48.10 20.49
C PRO A 206 -28.65 47.45 21.88
N LEU A 207 -27.40 47.40 22.35
CA LEU A 207 -26.97 46.97 23.68
C LEU A 207 -27.52 47.87 24.79
N GLN A 208 -27.85 47.25 25.93
CA GLN A 208 -28.00 47.91 27.23
C GLN A 208 -26.78 47.63 28.13
N PRO A 209 -26.33 48.59 28.95
CA PRO A 209 -25.25 48.39 29.90
C PRO A 209 -25.80 48.02 31.30
N THR A 210 -25.17 47.05 31.95
CA THR A 210 -25.40 46.77 33.38
C THR A 210 -24.12 47.07 34.15
N THR A 211 -24.18 48.13 34.95
CA THR A 211 -23.26 48.49 36.04
C THR A 211 -23.60 47.72 37.32
N GLN A 212 -22.57 47.20 38.01
CA GLN A 212 -22.33 47.24 39.48
C GLN A 212 -21.33 46.12 39.81
N ASP A 213 -20.10 46.39 40.24
CA ASP A 213 -19.60 47.10 41.43
C ASP A 213 -19.41 46.18 42.65
N THR A 214 -18.18 46.27 43.16
CA THR A 214 -17.62 45.95 44.49
C THR A 214 -17.78 44.59 45.17
N GLY A 215 -16.62 44.10 45.65
CA GLY A 215 -16.53 43.49 46.98
C GLY A 215 -15.62 42.27 47.06
N GLU A 216 -14.41 42.47 47.62
CA GLU A 216 -13.81 41.76 48.78
C GLU A 216 -14.20 40.29 49.03
N ALA A 217 -13.40 39.39 49.57
CA ALA A 217 -12.01 39.25 49.97
C ALA A 217 -11.92 37.80 50.52
N SER A 218 -10.70 37.28 50.70
CA SER A 218 -10.36 36.17 51.61
C SER A 218 -10.70 34.74 51.15
N SER A 219 -9.67 33.92 50.90
CA SER A 219 -9.07 32.97 51.86
C SER A 219 -9.94 31.73 52.14
N ASN A 220 -9.53 30.54 51.68
CA ASN A 220 -8.73 29.61 52.49
C ASN A 220 -8.56 28.25 51.79
N ALA A 221 -7.45 27.62 52.13
CA ALA A 221 -7.09 26.25 51.80
C ALA A 221 -7.99 25.21 52.48
N GLN A 222 -8.17 24.03 51.85
CA GLN A 222 -7.95 22.70 52.46
C GLN A 222 -8.29 21.57 51.49
N THR A 223 -7.27 20.75 51.22
CA THR A 223 -7.29 19.30 50.90
C THR A 223 -7.98 18.50 52.02
N PRO A 224 -8.07 17.16 51.97
CA PRO A 224 -8.47 16.22 50.91
C PRO A 224 -9.50 15.18 51.45
N ALA A 225 -9.73 14.12 50.66
CA ALA A 225 -10.03 12.76 51.09
C ALA A 225 -11.47 12.22 51.00
N ASN A 226 -11.46 10.94 50.65
CA ASN A 226 -12.37 9.87 51.04
C ASN A 226 -13.60 9.54 50.18
N SER A 227 -13.42 8.44 49.45
CA SER A 227 -14.14 7.17 49.66
C SER A 227 -15.61 7.09 49.29
N SER A 228 -15.89 6.29 48.26
CA SER A 228 -17.02 5.35 48.11
C SER A 228 -16.77 4.60 46.79
N ASN A 229 -16.26 3.37 46.75
CA ASN A 229 -16.80 2.09 47.23
C ASN A 229 -18.26 1.80 46.80
N ALA A 230 -18.33 1.00 45.74
CA ALA A 230 -19.26 -0.09 45.45
C ALA A 230 -20.64 0.19 44.76
N PRO A 231 -21.12 -0.79 43.95
CA PRO A 231 -22.22 -0.70 42.99
C PRO A 231 -23.46 -1.47 43.51
N PRO A 232 -24.33 -2.06 42.68
CA PRO A 232 -25.09 -1.55 41.53
C PRO A 232 -26.59 -1.47 41.86
N GLN A 233 -27.36 -0.64 41.14
CA GLN A 233 -28.81 -0.79 41.12
C GLN A 233 -29.34 -0.83 39.69
N SER A 234 -29.74 -2.04 39.31
CA SER A 234 -30.71 -2.35 38.28
C SER A 234 -32.04 -1.66 38.55
N ASN A 235 -32.62 -1.01 37.54
CA ASN A 235 -34.07 -0.87 37.42
C ASN A 235 -34.47 -0.54 35.96
N PRO A 236 -35.73 -0.79 35.58
CA PRO A 236 -36.06 -1.49 34.34
C PRO A 236 -36.79 -0.59 33.33
N LEU A 237 -37.02 -1.19 32.17
CA LEU A 237 -38.05 -0.91 31.16
C LEU A 237 -38.91 0.34 31.41
N ASN A 238 -38.75 1.33 30.54
CA ASN A 238 -39.81 2.28 30.27
C ASN A 238 -40.15 2.27 28.78
N SER A 239 -41.35 1.75 28.51
CA SER A 239 -42.04 1.75 27.24
C SER A 239 -42.72 3.10 27.05
N ASN A 240 -42.53 3.74 25.90
CA ASN A 240 -43.55 4.50 25.13
C ASN A 240 -42.89 5.61 24.31
N GLY A 241 -43.11 5.56 23.00
CA GLY A 241 -42.69 6.61 22.08
C GLY A 241 -43.00 6.24 20.64
N ALA A 242 -44.26 5.92 20.35
CA ALA A 242 -44.76 5.80 19.00
C ALA A 242 -44.75 7.18 18.31
N ALA A 243 -43.94 7.34 17.28
CA ALA A 243 -44.03 8.44 16.34
C ALA A 243 -44.08 7.87 14.92
N SER A 244 -45.27 7.97 14.35
CA SER A 244 -45.63 7.58 12.99
C SER A 244 -44.82 8.36 11.95
N ALA A 245 -44.16 7.66 11.03
CA ALA A 245 -43.60 8.23 9.80
C ALA A 245 -44.48 7.81 8.60
N PRO A 246 -44.83 8.72 7.67
CA PRO A 246 -45.63 8.40 6.51
C PRO A 246 -44.83 7.62 5.46
N ALA A 247 -45.35 6.46 5.07
CA ALA A 247 -44.87 5.65 3.98
C ALA A 247 -45.33 6.23 2.64
N ASN A 248 -44.42 6.82 1.88
CA ASN A 248 -44.61 7.07 0.44
C ASN A 248 -44.13 5.85 -0.33
N ALA A 249 -45.06 4.93 -0.60
CA ALA A 249 -44.84 3.80 -1.50
C ALA A 249 -44.82 4.31 -2.95
N ALA A 250 -43.63 4.34 -3.56
CA ALA A 250 -43.46 4.55 -4.99
C ALA A 250 -43.81 3.27 -5.73
N THR A 251 -44.97 3.25 -6.38
CA THR A 251 -45.42 2.19 -7.28
C THR A 251 -44.58 2.21 -8.56
N LEU A 252 -43.74 1.19 -8.75
CA LEU A 252 -43.02 0.96 -10.00
C LEU A 252 -43.98 0.37 -11.05
N GLN A 253 -44.16 1.08 -12.17
CA GLN A 253 -44.87 0.57 -13.34
C GLN A 253 -43.98 -0.43 -14.11
N PRO A 254 -44.52 -1.58 -14.55
CA PRO A 254 -43.79 -2.50 -15.42
C PRO A 254 -43.71 -1.92 -16.85
N LEU A 255 -42.49 -1.79 -17.37
CA LEU A 255 -42.24 -1.40 -18.76
C LEU A 255 -42.60 -2.58 -19.67
N THR A 256 -43.56 -2.35 -20.56
CA THR A 256 -44.00 -3.28 -21.60
C THR A 256 -42.93 -3.43 -22.69
N ASP A 257 -42.83 -4.66 -23.20
CA ASP A 257 -41.96 -5.13 -24.27
C ASP A 257 -42.03 -4.34 -25.59
N GLN A 258 -40.94 -4.52 -26.36
CA GLN A 258 -40.82 -4.55 -27.83
C GLN A 258 -39.96 -3.45 -28.47
N GLN A 259 -38.66 -3.74 -28.62
CA GLN A 259 -37.98 -3.42 -29.88
C GLN A 259 -36.77 -4.34 -30.12
N THR A 260 -37.01 -5.41 -30.88
CA THR A 260 -35.97 -6.27 -31.44
C THR A 260 -35.28 -5.53 -32.59
N VAL A 261 -34.06 -5.06 -32.35
CA VAL A 261 -33.15 -4.58 -33.39
C VAL A 261 -32.31 -5.77 -33.88
N PRO A 262 -32.28 -6.07 -35.20
CA PRO A 262 -31.49 -7.18 -35.72
C PRO A 262 -29.99 -6.88 -35.63
N LEU A 263 -29.26 -7.69 -34.85
CA LEU A 263 -27.81 -7.65 -34.73
C LEU A 263 -27.19 -8.29 -35.99
N GLN A 264 -26.54 -7.48 -36.82
CA GLN A 264 -25.69 -7.96 -37.91
C GLN A 264 -24.38 -8.49 -37.33
N SER A 265 -24.12 -9.78 -37.47
CA SER A 265 -22.86 -10.43 -37.12
C SER A 265 -21.73 -9.96 -38.06
N PRO A 266 -20.64 -9.37 -37.56
CA PRO A 266 -19.43 -9.21 -38.36
C PRO A 266 -18.78 -10.58 -38.57
N GLY A 267 -18.44 -10.87 -39.82
CA GLY A 267 -17.89 -12.14 -40.27
C GLY A 267 -16.61 -12.52 -39.53
N VAL A 268 -16.62 -13.71 -38.93
CA VAL A 268 -15.43 -14.39 -38.44
C VAL A 268 -14.58 -14.79 -39.64
N THR A 269 -13.54 -14.01 -39.93
CA THR A 269 -12.49 -14.42 -40.86
C THR A 269 -11.64 -15.47 -40.15
N ARG A 270 -11.80 -16.74 -40.52
CA ARG A 270 -10.91 -17.82 -40.11
C ARG A 270 -9.50 -17.54 -40.63
N ILE A 271 -8.64 -16.99 -39.78
CA ILE A 271 -7.20 -16.96 -40.05
C ILE A 271 -6.69 -18.38 -39.81
N ARG A 272 -6.19 -18.96 -40.90
CA ARG A 272 -5.60 -20.28 -41.00
C ARG A 272 -4.34 -20.32 -40.14
N GLU A 273 -4.40 -21.10 -39.08
CA GLU A 273 -3.31 -21.44 -38.17
C GLU A 273 -2.22 -22.19 -38.95
N ASN A 274 -1.16 -21.47 -39.31
CA ASN A 274 0.05 -22.04 -39.87
C ASN A 274 1.06 -22.17 -38.74
N ALA A 275 1.16 -23.38 -38.21
CA ALA A 275 2.15 -23.78 -37.24
C ALA A 275 3.54 -23.86 -37.88
N SER A 276 4.40 -22.86 -37.67
CA SER A 276 5.86 -23.01 -37.51
C SER A 276 6.52 -21.67 -37.20
N ASN A 277 7.39 -21.68 -36.19
CA ASN A 277 8.26 -20.59 -35.69
C ASN A 277 7.62 -19.63 -34.66
N HIS A 278 7.59 -20.09 -33.40
CA HIS A 278 7.61 -19.22 -32.23
C HIS A 278 8.90 -18.38 -32.22
N HIS A 279 8.87 -17.25 -32.92
CA HIS A 279 9.74 -16.14 -32.57
C HIS A 279 9.11 -15.50 -31.34
N VAL A 280 9.75 -15.67 -30.18
CA VAL A 280 9.40 -14.93 -28.97
C VAL A 280 9.60 -13.46 -29.33
N VAL A 281 8.49 -12.75 -29.56
CA VAL A 281 8.46 -11.30 -29.60
C VAL A 281 8.50 -10.88 -28.14
N VAL A 282 9.71 -10.75 -27.61
CA VAL A 282 9.93 -9.96 -26.39
C VAL A 282 9.51 -8.54 -26.78
N PRO A 283 8.55 -7.90 -26.08
CA PRO A 283 8.26 -6.49 -26.28
C PRO A 283 9.57 -5.72 -26.14
N VAL A 284 9.97 -5.06 -27.21
CA VAL A 284 11.18 -4.24 -27.26
C VAL A 284 10.90 -2.91 -26.55
N GLU A 285 10.49 -2.95 -25.28
CA GLU A 285 10.44 -1.79 -24.39
C GLU A 285 11.85 -1.31 -23.97
N HIS A 286 12.87 -1.70 -24.74
CA HIS A 286 14.29 -1.41 -24.50
C HIS A 286 15.00 -0.78 -25.71
N LEU A 287 14.35 0.06 -26.54
CA LEU A 287 15.06 0.79 -27.61
C LEU A 287 14.61 2.24 -27.87
N SER A 288 13.93 2.92 -26.94
CA SER A 288 14.16 4.36 -26.81
C SER A 288 15.31 4.50 -25.82
N ALA A 289 16.45 5.00 -26.28
CA ALA A 289 17.72 4.98 -25.57
C ALA A 289 17.71 5.65 -24.18
N GLU A 290 16.66 6.39 -23.81
CA GLU A 290 16.63 7.17 -22.58
C GLU A 290 15.31 6.93 -21.81
N PRO A 291 15.32 6.20 -20.68
CA PRO A 291 14.11 5.78 -19.96
C PRO A 291 13.30 6.93 -19.37
N PHE A 292 13.83 8.15 -19.35
CA PHE A 292 13.21 9.30 -18.68
C PHE A 292 12.46 10.28 -19.59
N GLU A 293 12.44 10.05 -20.90
CA GLU A 293 11.78 10.95 -21.88
C GLU A 293 10.31 11.20 -21.60
N ALA A 294 9.57 10.16 -21.23
CA ALA A 294 8.14 10.25 -20.97
C ALA A 294 7.80 10.86 -19.59
N TYR A 295 8.79 11.06 -18.72
CA TYR A 295 8.57 11.48 -17.35
C TYR A 295 8.63 13.00 -17.18
N THR A 296 7.80 13.53 -16.29
CA THR A 296 7.84 14.95 -15.91
C THR A 296 9.19 15.28 -15.27
N THR A 297 9.64 16.53 -15.39
CA THR A 297 10.94 16.96 -14.83
C THR A 297 11.03 16.68 -13.33
N ARG A 298 9.94 16.88 -12.59
CA ARG A 298 9.86 16.57 -11.16
C ARG A 298 10.02 15.08 -10.88
N SER A 299 9.40 14.21 -11.67
CA SER A 299 9.58 12.77 -11.56
C SER A 299 11.05 12.38 -11.80
N VAL A 300 11.71 12.98 -12.80
CA VAL A 300 13.15 12.74 -13.06
C VAL A 300 14.02 13.19 -11.88
N ILE A 301 13.73 14.34 -11.27
CA ILE A 301 14.45 14.84 -10.08
C ILE A 301 14.41 13.82 -8.94
N ALA A 302 13.28 13.16 -8.68
CA ALA A 302 13.17 12.16 -7.62
C ALA A 302 14.17 10.99 -7.79
N TRP A 303 14.53 10.65 -9.03
CA TRP A 303 15.49 9.58 -9.33
C TRP A 303 16.95 9.96 -9.07
N LEU A 304 17.28 11.23 -8.85
CA LEU A 304 18.65 11.67 -8.49
C LEU A 304 19.16 11.07 -7.16
N ARG A 305 18.26 10.51 -6.35
CA ARG A 305 18.59 9.83 -5.09
C ARG A 305 18.29 8.34 -5.12
N SER A 306 18.05 7.77 -6.31
CA SER A 306 17.89 6.33 -6.50
C SER A 306 19.09 5.56 -5.94
N VAL A 307 18.85 4.47 -5.22
CA VAL A 307 19.88 3.51 -4.78
C VAL A 307 20.61 2.87 -5.95
N GLN A 308 19.94 2.75 -7.11
CA GLN A 308 20.54 2.22 -8.32
C GLN A 308 21.38 3.31 -9.02
N PRO A 309 22.70 3.12 -9.18
CA PRO A 309 23.58 4.13 -9.76
C PRO A 309 23.23 4.44 -11.23
N GLU A 310 22.83 3.44 -12.00
CA GLU A 310 22.49 3.60 -13.42
C GLU A 310 21.26 4.51 -13.64
N LEU A 311 20.23 4.36 -12.81
CA LEU A 311 19.05 5.24 -12.85
C LEU A 311 19.40 6.67 -12.42
N ARG A 312 20.29 6.81 -11.44
CA ARG A 312 20.76 8.12 -10.98
C ARG A 312 21.53 8.86 -12.07
N ASP A 313 22.45 8.17 -12.73
CA ASP A 313 23.25 8.73 -13.82
C ASP A 313 22.35 9.07 -15.00
N SER A 314 21.41 8.21 -15.35
CA SER A 314 20.44 8.45 -16.42
C SER A 314 19.54 9.66 -16.10
N ALA A 315 19.09 9.82 -14.85
CA ALA A 315 18.31 10.99 -14.44
C ALA A 315 19.13 12.28 -14.51
N HIS A 316 20.42 12.21 -14.15
CA HIS A 316 21.33 13.34 -14.23
C HIS A 316 21.59 13.77 -15.70
N HIS A 317 21.79 12.81 -16.60
CA HIS A 317 21.92 13.08 -18.04
C HIS A 317 20.64 13.68 -18.63
N GLU A 318 19.48 13.13 -18.26
CA GLU A 318 18.18 13.64 -18.70
C GLU A 318 17.98 15.10 -18.27
N LEU A 319 18.28 15.45 -17.01
CA LEU A 319 18.13 16.82 -16.53
C LEU A 319 19.10 17.79 -17.24
N ARG A 320 20.35 17.38 -17.49
CA ARG A 320 21.29 18.16 -18.31
C ARG A 320 20.76 18.38 -19.71
N ARG A 321 20.19 17.35 -20.34
CA ARG A 321 19.57 17.43 -21.67
C ARG A 321 18.37 18.40 -21.69
N ARG A 322 17.63 18.51 -20.58
CA ARG A 322 16.56 19.51 -20.36
C ARG A 322 17.08 20.91 -20.07
N GLY A 323 18.40 21.12 -20.05
CA GLY A 323 19.03 22.42 -19.85
C GLY A 323 19.32 22.77 -18.40
N PHE A 324 19.29 21.80 -17.47
CA PHE A 324 19.71 22.06 -16.10
C PHE A 324 21.22 22.26 -16.04
N ASP A 325 21.66 23.39 -15.50
CA ASP A 325 23.06 23.65 -15.18
C ASP A 325 23.50 22.94 -13.89
N ASP A 326 24.79 22.99 -13.57
CA ASP A 326 25.33 22.31 -12.39
C ASP A 326 24.79 22.87 -11.07
N GLN A 327 24.41 24.15 -11.02
CA GLN A 327 23.84 24.78 -9.83
C GLN A 327 22.40 24.30 -9.59
N GLN A 328 21.60 24.22 -10.65
CA GLN A 328 20.25 23.66 -10.65
C GLN A 328 20.26 22.16 -10.36
N LEU A 329 21.24 21.40 -10.86
CA LEU A 329 21.41 19.98 -10.52
C LEU A 329 21.74 19.79 -9.03
N ALA A 330 22.54 20.68 -8.44
CA ALA A 330 22.79 20.68 -7.00
C ALA A 330 21.52 21.01 -6.18
N LEU A 331 20.67 21.92 -6.64
CA LEU A 331 19.36 22.16 -6.02
C LEU A 331 18.42 20.96 -6.17
N ALA A 332 18.33 20.37 -7.37
CA ALA A 332 17.52 19.19 -7.66
C ALA A 332 17.92 18.00 -6.78
N SER A 333 19.22 17.79 -6.58
CA SER A 333 19.73 16.73 -5.72
C SER A 333 19.30 16.91 -4.26
N ARG A 334 19.29 18.17 -3.77
CA ARG A 334 18.82 18.50 -2.41
C ARG A 334 17.31 18.43 -2.29
N LEU A 335 16.58 18.80 -3.34
CA LEU A 335 15.13 18.66 -3.42
C LEU A 335 14.69 17.20 -3.33
N ALA A 336 15.45 16.29 -3.94
CA ALA A 336 15.19 14.85 -3.89
C ALA A 336 15.73 14.15 -2.63
N ASP A 337 16.43 14.87 -1.75
CA ASP A 337 17.06 14.25 -0.57
C ASP A 337 16.00 13.66 0.38
N PRO A 338 16.17 12.42 0.88
CA PRO A 338 15.20 11.81 1.79
C PRO A 338 15.09 12.56 3.14
N ASP A 339 16.14 13.25 3.59
CA ASP A 339 16.11 13.98 4.85
C ASP A 339 15.31 15.29 4.71
N VAL A 340 14.20 15.37 5.45
CA VAL A 340 13.34 16.55 5.56
C VAL A 340 14.13 17.82 5.93
N ARG A 341 15.18 17.69 6.76
CA ARG A 341 15.98 18.84 7.20
C ARG A 341 16.75 19.47 6.05
N VAL A 342 17.24 18.67 5.11
CA VAL A 342 17.95 19.15 3.92
C VAL A 342 16.98 19.93 3.02
N ARG A 343 15.77 19.40 2.79
CA ARG A 343 14.73 20.06 1.98
C ARG A 343 14.21 21.36 2.62
N LEU A 344 14.05 21.39 3.95
CA LEU A 344 13.74 22.62 4.69
C LEU A 344 14.91 23.63 4.67
N GLY A 345 16.15 23.16 4.65
CA GLY A 345 17.34 23.98 4.46
C GLY A 345 17.34 24.68 3.09
N LEU A 346 16.99 23.93 2.04
CA LEU A 346 16.85 24.44 0.68
C LEU A 346 15.83 25.59 0.58
N LEU A 347 14.68 25.49 1.27
CA LEU A 347 13.69 26.58 1.37
C LEU A 347 14.28 27.90 1.87
N ASN A 348 15.10 27.83 2.92
CA ASN A 348 15.74 29.02 3.49
C ASN A 348 16.77 29.61 2.53
N GLU A 349 17.46 28.77 1.77
CA GLU A 349 18.46 29.20 0.78
C GLU A 349 17.80 29.88 -0.44
N LEU A 350 16.73 29.29 -0.97
CA LEU A 350 15.97 29.86 -2.10
C LEU A 350 15.43 31.25 -1.79
N SER A 351 15.08 31.55 -0.53
CA SER A 351 14.63 32.89 -0.13
C SER A 351 15.73 33.96 -0.15
N ARG A 352 17.00 33.54 -0.13
CA ARG A 352 18.18 34.43 -0.05
C ARG A 352 18.90 34.58 -1.39
N GLN A 353 18.71 33.64 -2.31
CA GLN A 353 19.36 33.65 -3.61
C GLN A 353 18.53 34.45 -4.62
N THR A 354 19.18 35.43 -5.26
CA THR A 354 18.55 36.27 -6.30
C THR A 354 18.84 35.79 -7.71
N GLU A 355 19.85 34.94 -7.88
CA GLU A 355 20.31 34.47 -9.19
C GLU A 355 19.44 33.34 -9.77
N ILE A 356 18.72 32.62 -8.89
CA ILE A 356 17.88 31.48 -9.27
C ILE A 356 16.43 31.89 -9.11
N GLU A 357 15.61 31.63 -10.11
CA GLU A 357 14.17 31.85 -10.01
C GLU A 357 13.55 30.90 -8.98
N PRO A 358 13.12 31.38 -7.79
CA PRO A 358 12.69 30.50 -6.71
C PRO A 358 11.31 29.89 -6.96
N ARG A 359 10.53 30.46 -7.89
CA ARG A 359 9.12 30.13 -8.14
C ARG A 359 8.93 28.64 -8.41
N GLN A 360 9.62 28.10 -9.42
CA GLN A 360 9.45 26.71 -9.83
C GLN A 360 9.89 25.73 -8.74
N TRP A 361 11.00 26.02 -8.05
CA TRP A 361 11.52 25.20 -6.97
C TRP A 361 10.57 25.13 -5.78
N LEU A 362 10.00 26.28 -5.40
CA LEU A 362 9.01 26.32 -4.34
C LEU A 362 7.74 25.57 -4.73
N MET A 363 7.28 25.67 -5.99
CA MET A 363 6.12 24.90 -6.45
C MET A 363 6.35 23.39 -6.31
N TRP A 364 7.55 22.88 -6.67
CA TRP A 364 7.88 21.47 -6.47
C TRP A 364 7.95 21.05 -5.00
N LEU A 365 8.45 21.92 -4.12
CA LEU A 365 8.42 21.72 -2.65
C LEU A 365 7.00 21.84 -2.08
N GLY A 366 6.13 22.60 -2.74
CA GLY A 366 4.73 22.75 -2.39
C GLY A 366 3.93 21.46 -2.56
N GLU A 367 4.42 20.49 -3.33
CA GLU A 367 3.80 19.18 -3.50
C GLU A 367 4.64 18.03 -2.88
N ASP A 368 5.59 18.35 -2.00
CA ASP A 368 6.41 17.39 -1.24
C ASP A 368 5.53 16.39 -0.45
N ALA A 369 6.03 15.18 -0.18
CA ALA A 369 5.29 14.20 0.60
C ALA A 369 5.11 14.65 2.07
N GLU A 370 6.10 15.39 2.61
CA GLU A 370 6.12 15.85 4.00
C GLU A 370 5.27 17.12 4.19
N PRO A 371 4.24 17.12 5.06
CA PRO A 371 3.35 18.27 5.26
C PRO A 371 4.08 19.54 5.72
N ASP A 372 5.14 19.40 6.53
CA ASP A 372 5.92 20.53 7.03
C ASP A 372 6.69 21.25 5.91
N VAL A 373 7.21 20.50 4.92
CA VAL A 373 7.89 21.07 3.75
C VAL A 373 6.87 21.81 2.87
N ARG A 374 5.72 21.17 2.57
CA ARG A 374 4.64 21.79 1.79
C ARG A 374 4.15 23.09 2.43
N ARG A 375 3.88 23.07 3.73
CA ARG A 375 3.38 24.24 4.47
C ARG A 375 4.32 25.43 4.36
N ARG A 376 5.64 25.22 4.50
CA ARG A 376 6.63 26.31 4.39
C ARG A 376 6.81 26.80 2.96
N ALA A 377 6.79 25.89 1.98
CA ALA A 377 6.84 26.26 0.57
C ALA A 377 5.63 27.09 0.17
N ILE A 378 4.42 26.67 0.55
CA ILE A 378 3.18 27.41 0.30
C ILE A 378 3.20 28.79 0.98
N ALA A 379 3.72 28.89 2.21
CA ALA A 379 3.87 30.17 2.87
C ALA A 379 4.81 31.12 2.09
N ALA A 380 5.95 30.61 1.59
CA ALA A 380 6.90 31.38 0.80
C ALA A 380 6.36 31.77 -0.58
N ILE A 381 5.62 30.87 -1.24
CA ILE A 381 4.91 31.15 -2.50
C ILE A 381 3.82 32.20 -2.28
N GLY A 382 3.14 32.14 -1.13
CA GLY A 382 2.06 33.06 -0.78
C GLY A 382 2.50 34.53 -0.72
N THR A 383 3.78 34.81 -0.47
CA THR A 383 4.33 36.18 -0.47
C THR A 383 4.64 36.71 -1.87
N MET A 384 4.59 35.88 -2.92
CA MET A 384 4.91 36.27 -4.29
C MET A 384 3.66 36.77 -5.01
N ASP A 385 3.65 38.03 -5.46
CA ASP A 385 2.53 38.59 -6.22
C ASP A 385 2.57 38.15 -7.70
N ASP A 386 2.00 36.97 -7.98
CA ASP A 386 1.91 36.38 -9.31
C ASP A 386 0.55 35.69 -9.51
N PRO A 387 -0.20 36.01 -10.57
CA PRO A 387 -1.47 35.35 -10.88
C PRO A 387 -1.33 33.85 -11.17
N ALA A 388 -0.20 33.39 -11.75
CA ALA A 388 0.01 31.97 -12.04
C ALA A 388 0.12 31.15 -10.74
N ILE A 389 0.76 31.71 -9.72
CA ILE A 389 0.79 31.14 -8.37
C ILE A 389 -0.61 31.03 -7.77
N THR A 390 -1.44 32.07 -7.92
CA THR A 390 -2.83 32.04 -7.42
C THR A 390 -3.64 30.94 -8.10
N GLN A 391 -3.47 30.74 -9.42
CA GLN A 391 -4.12 29.64 -10.14
C GLN A 391 -3.64 28.28 -9.64
N TRP A 392 -2.32 28.09 -9.54
CA TRP A 392 -1.74 26.84 -9.05
C TRP A 392 -2.21 26.51 -7.62
N LEU A 393 -2.28 27.49 -6.71
CA LEU A 393 -2.80 27.30 -5.35
C LEU A 393 -4.27 26.83 -5.34
N ARG A 394 -5.11 27.31 -6.26
CA ARG A 394 -6.51 26.85 -6.37
C ARG A 394 -6.59 25.40 -6.85
N GLU A 395 -5.79 25.05 -7.85
CA GLU A 395 -5.72 23.67 -8.37
C GLU A 395 -5.18 22.73 -7.28
N HIS A 396 -4.15 23.14 -6.56
CA HIS A 396 -3.53 22.37 -5.48
C HIS A 396 -4.47 22.16 -4.28
N LEU A 397 -5.28 23.17 -3.91
CA LEU A 397 -6.26 23.07 -2.82
C LEU A 397 -7.26 21.93 -3.01
N ALA A 398 -7.61 21.59 -4.25
CA ALA A 398 -8.55 20.50 -4.54
C ALA A 398 -7.98 19.10 -4.21
N GLY A 399 -6.65 18.96 -4.20
CA GLY A 399 -5.96 17.70 -3.95
C GLY A 399 -5.27 17.58 -2.59
N GLU A 400 -5.18 18.67 -1.82
CA GLU A 400 -4.48 18.68 -0.53
C GLU A 400 -5.25 17.87 0.53
N ARG A 401 -4.53 16.95 1.19
CA ARG A 401 -5.09 16.04 2.21
C ARG A 401 -4.85 16.56 3.63
N ASP A 402 -3.81 17.35 3.82
CA ASP A 402 -3.48 17.92 5.13
C ASP A 402 -4.36 19.16 5.42
N PRO A 403 -5.17 19.15 6.49
CA PRO A 403 -6.08 20.25 6.77
C PRO A 403 -5.35 21.55 7.11
N ALA A 404 -4.18 21.49 7.76
CA ALA A 404 -3.43 22.68 8.12
C ALA A 404 -2.82 23.37 6.90
N VAL A 405 -2.35 22.60 5.91
CA VAL A 405 -1.90 23.12 4.62
C VAL A 405 -3.08 23.70 3.83
N ALA A 406 -4.20 22.99 3.76
CA ALA A 406 -5.40 23.47 3.06
C ALA A 406 -5.93 24.80 3.63
N ASP A 407 -5.94 24.95 4.97
CA ASP A 407 -6.35 26.19 5.62
C ASP A 407 -5.37 27.35 5.37
N LEU A 408 -4.06 27.06 5.30
CA LEU A 408 -3.06 28.05 4.91
C LEU A 408 -3.28 28.53 3.47
N VAL A 409 -3.52 27.61 2.53
CA VAL A 409 -3.81 27.95 1.12
C VAL A 409 -5.06 28.82 1.02
N ARG A 410 -6.16 28.45 1.71
CA ARG A 410 -7.39 29.25 1.74
C ARG A 410 -7.15 30.66 2.27
N ARG A 411 -6.33 30.79 3.32
CA ARG A 411 -5.97 32.10 3.90
C ARG A 411 -5.16 32.96 2.95
N ILE A 412 -4.20 32.37 2.24
CA ILE A 412 -3.41 33.10 1.23
C ILE A 412 -4.31 33.56 0.08
N LEU A 413 -5.21 32.70 -0.38
CA LEU A 413 -6.15 33.01 -1.47
C LEU A 413 -7.20 34.06 -1.09
N SER A 414 -7.57 34.20 0.18
CA SER A 414 -8.53 35.23 0.63
C SER A 414 -7.90 36.60 0.88
N GLN A 415 -6.57 36.67 1.00
CA GLN A 415 -5.83 37.91 1.17
C GLN A 415 -5.44 38.59 -0.15
N ARG A 416 -5.61 37.89 -1.28
CA ARG A 416 -5.42 38.40 -2.64
C ARG A 416 -6.78 38.75 -3.24
#